data_AF-A0A661ZJF0-F1
#
_entry.id   AF-A0A661ZJF0-F1
#
_cell.length_a   1.000
_cell.length_b   1.000
_cell.length_c   1.000
_cell.angle_alpha   90.00
_cell.angle_beta   90.00
_cell.angle_gamma   90.00
#
_symmetry.space_group_name_H-M   'P 1'
#
loop_
_entity.id
_entity.type
_entity.pdbx_description
1 polymer ?
#
loop_
_entity_poly.entity_id
_entity_poly.type
_entity_poly.pdbx_seq_one_letter_code
_entity_poly.pdbx_strand_id
1 'polypeptide(L)'
;MNKLNSIWLKAAVAGGLWASFEIIVGSLLHNLHLPFSGTFLATFSVILMISFLQIWKESGLIWRAGLICGLMKSLSPSAVILGPMTGIMMEAMFMDLFIYLVGFNVFGYLLAGIAALLSTIIHKLASLFILYGTDLVTIYINLFNFLKKQLGIIEANPRDLIAGIILVYIIVGALAAIAGMFLGKRALGVQKYSDSPEHPSDPFQSSWQNTNPDQPFRMVLLFVHLFMIPILLILINRFGFHPISMIPTGLYIFLLLFRYKRILGRLRKPVFWSQLILMTVIAGLFWHPPDGSNYKLGNGFMVGLEMSVRAILIVSAFSALSVEIRNPRITNKLIGLGFGNAYAALSLSFNSLPVMLDRSANLKGFIRRPWSSFTNLIFEAQLWLETYKKQLKL
;
A
#
# COMPACT_ATOMS: atom_id res chain seq x y z
N MET A 1 -27.19 -16.25 -10.44
CA MET A 1 -26.37 -15.34 -9.60
C MET A 1 -25.95 -16.11 -8.36
N ASN A 2 -24.66 -16.38 -8.19
CA ASN A 2 -24.17 -17.10 -7.02
C ASN A 2 -24.40 -16.24 -5.77
N LYS A 3 -25.02 -16.85 -4.76
CA LYS A 3 -25.24 -16.29 -3.42
C LYS A 3 -23.89 -15.76 -2.90
N LEU A 4 -23.75 -14.46 -2.68
CA LEU A 4 -22.51 -13.88 -2.12
C LEU A 4 -22.24 -14.53 -0.77
N ASN A 5 -21.04 -15.07 -0.61
CA ASN A 5 -20.61 -15.65 0.65
C ASN A 5 -20.59 -14.56 1.74
N SER A 6 -21.10 -14.87 2.93
CA SER A 6 -21.20 -13.98 4.08
C SER A 6 -19.88 -13.29 4.44
N ILE A 7 -18.74 -13.98 4.27
CA ILE A 7 -17.41 -13.44 4.55
C ILE A 7 -17.08 -12.28 3.61
N TRP A 8 -17.47 -12.39 2.33
CA TRP A 8 -17.23 -11.34 1.34
C TRP A 8 -18.10 -10.10 1.57
N LEU A 9 -19.30 -10.27 2.13
CA LEU A 9 -20.14 -9.13 2.54
C LEU A 9 -19.54 -8.38 3.72
N LYS A 10 -19.05 -9.12 4.73
CA LYS A 10 -18.31 -8.52 5.85
C LYS A 10 -17.04 -7.83 5.38
N ALA A 11 -16.31 -8.46 4.45
CA ALA A 11 -15.12 -7.87 3.84
C ALA A 11 -15.44 -6.61 3.04
N ALA A 12 -16.60 -6.54 2.36
CA ALA A 12 -17.04 -5.34 1.65
C ALA A 12 -17.22 -4.15 2.61
N VAL A 13 -17.83 -4.39 3.76
CA VAL A 13 -18.00 -3.35 4.79
C VAL A 13 -16.66 -2.95 5.41
N ALA A 14 -15.91 -3.93 5.92
CA ALA A 14 -14.64 -3.69 6.61
C ALA A 14 -13.60 -3.07 5.67
N GLY A 15 -13.48 -3.58 4.45
CA GLY A 15 -12.58 -3.09 3.42
C GLY A 15 -13.00 -1.72 2.86
N GLY A 16 -14.30 -1.45 2.73
CA GLY A 16 -14.83 -0.15 2.33
C GLY A 16 -14.54 0.95 3.36
N LEU A 17 -14.73 0.65 4.65
CA LEU A 17 -14.37 1.55 5.75
C LEU A 17 -12.86 1.79 5.87
N TRP A 18 -12.08 0.74 5.69
CA TRP A 18 -10.62 0.89 5.62
C TRP A 18 -10.25 1.78 4.43
N ALA A 19 -10.83 1.56 3.26
CA ALA A 19 -10.57 2.37 2.07
C ALA A 19 -10.95 3.84 2.27
N SER A 20 -12.09 4.13 2.91
CA SER A 20 -12.54 5.50 3.13
C SER A 20 -11.53 6.28 3.99
N PHE A 21 -11.06 5.68 5.09
CA PHE A 21 -10.02 6.26 5.93
C PHE A 21 -8.70 6.41 5.16
N GLU A 22 -8.27 5.38 4.45
CA GLU A 22 -7.03 5.38 3.67
C GLU A 22 -7.03 6.46 2.57
N ILE A 23 -8.20 6.75 1.98
CA ILE A 23 -8.36 7.80 0.96
C ILE A 23 -8.35 9.19 1.62
N ILE A 24 -9.15 9.42 2.67
CA ILE A 24 -9.25 10.74 3.32
C ILE A 24 -7.97 11.06 4.08
N VAL A 25 -7.62 10.24 5.08
CA VAL A 25 -6.48 10.51 5.96
C VAL A 25 -5.18 10.33 5.21
N GLY A 26 -5.08 9.32 4.34
CA GLY A 26 -3.88 9.14 3.53
C GLY A 26 -3.62 10.30 2.58
N SER A 27 -4.67 10.91 1.98
CA SER A 27 -4.46 12.12 1.16
C SER A 27 -4.10 13.35 1.99
N LEU A 28 -4.70 13.52 3.17
CA LEU A 28 -4.36 14.60 4.10
C LEU A 28 -2.90 14.52 4.56
N LEU A 29 -2.47 13.36 5.05
CA LEU A 29 -1.10 13.13 5.52
C LEU A 29 -0.07 13.37 4.41
N HIS A 30 -0.40 12.94 3.19
CA HIS A 30 0.45 13.17 2.03
C HIS A 30 0.54 14.66 1.66
N ASN A 31 -0.58 15.38 1.71
CA ASN A 31 -0.60 16.82 1.44
C ASN A 31 0.15 17.63 2.51
N LEU A 32 0.10 17.19 3.77
CA LEU A 32 0.87 17.78 4.87
C LEU A 32 2.34 17.37 4.90
N HIS A 33 2.77 16.48 3.99
CA HIS A 33 4.14 15.95 3.92
C HIS A 33 4.62 15.35 5.26
N LEU A 34 3.71 14.74 6.02
CA LEU A 34 4.05 14.20 7.33
C LEU A 34 4.97 12.97 7.20
N PRO A 35 6.12 12.94 7.91
CA PRO A 35 6.96 11.75 7.95
C PRO A 35 6.20 10.59 8.60
N PHE A 36 6.52 9.36 8.22
CA PHE A 36 5.88 8.14 8.75
C PHE A 36 4.37 8.01 8.52
N SER A 37 3.82 8.72 7.52
CA SER A 37 2.41 8.60 7.13
C SER A 37 1.95 7.15 6.92
N GLY A 38 2.80 6.29 6.33
CA GLY A 38 2.49 4.87 6.12
C GLY A 38 2.35 4.09 7.43
N THR A 39 3.24 4.33 8.41
CA THR A 39 3.17 3.70 9.74
C THR A 39 1.90 4.10 10.48
N PHE A 40 1.47 5.35 10.36
CA PHE A 40 0.23 5.82 10.96
C PHE A 40 -1.00 5.12 10.35
N LEU A 41 -1.05 5.01 9.02
CA LEU A 41 -2.14 4.33 8.32
C LEU A 41 -2.18 2.83 8.65
N ALA A 42 -1.02 2.17 8.74
CA ALA A 42 -0.92 0.78 9.16
C ALA A 42 -1.30 0.55 10.63
N THR A 43 -1.00 1.51 11.50
CA THR A 43 -1.45 1.46 12.91
C THR A 43 -2.98 1.48 12.96
N PHE A 44 -3.60 2.37 12.18
CA PHE A 44 -5.06 2.42 12.07
C PHE A 44 -5.64 1.14 11.47
N SER A 45 -5.03 0.59 10.43
CA SER A 45 -5.50 -0.66 9.80
C SER A 45 -5.51 -1.83 10.79
N VAL A 46 -4.45 -1.96 11.61
CA VAL A 46 -4.38 -2.95 12.70
C VAL A 46 -5.49 -2.75 13.72
N ILE A 47 -5.69 -1.52 14.22
CA ILE A 47 -6.75 -1.22 15.19
C ILE A 47 -8.11 -1.61 14.60
N LEU A 48 -8.40 -1.20 13.36
CA LEU A 48 -9.66 -1.43 12.68
C LEU A 48 -9.93 -2.91 12.43
N MET A 49 -8.97 -3.63 11.86
CA MET A 49 -9.16 -5.05 11.52
C MET A 49 -9.26 -5.92 12.77
N ILE A 50 -8.45 -5.67 13.80
CA ILE A 50 -8.55 -6.41 15.07
C ILE A 50 -9.87 -6.09 15.79
N SER A 51 -10.35 -4.85 15.71
CA SER A 51 -11.69 -4.49 16.20
C SER A 51 -12.79 -5.26 15.47
N PHE A 52 -12.73 -5.38 14.14
CA PHE A 52 -13.68 -6.20 13.39
C PHE A 52 -13.62 -7.67 13.76
N LEU A 53 -12.44 -8.22 14.02
CA LEU A 53 -12.31 -9.60 14.50
C LEU A 53 -12.93 -9.84 15.89
N GLN A 54 -13.08 -8.80 16.72
CA GLN A 54 -13.82 -8.96 17.98
C GLN A 54 -15.33 -9.24 17.75
N ILE A 55 -15.85 -8.81 16.60
CA ILE A 55 -17.28 -8.90 16.24
C ILE A 55 -17.51 -10.08 15.28
N TRP A 56 -16.66 -10.21 14.27
CA TRP A 56 -16.72 -11.22 13.22
C TRP A 56 -15.48 -12.10 13.30
N LYS A 57 -15.54 -13.14 14.14
CA LYS A 57 -14.48 -14.14 14.30
C LYS A 57 -14.44 -15.12 13.11
N GLU A 58 -14.11 -14.63 11.93
CA GLU A 58 -14.04 -15.42 10.69
C GLU A 58 -12.64 -15.34 10.07
N SER A 59 -12.04 -16.51 9.83
CA SER A 59 -10.72 -16.61 9.23
C SER A 59 -10.76 -16.17 7.76
N GLY A 60 -9.78 -15.37 7.36
CA GLY A 60 -9.72 -14.82 6.01
C GLY A 60 -10.60 -13.60 5.76
N LEU A 61 -11.21 -13.02 6.79
CA LEU A 61 -11.87 -11.72 6.66
C LEU A 61 -10.85 -10.63 6.30
N ILE A 62 -9.68 -10.63 6.94
CA ILE A 62 -8.72 -9.51 6.86
C ILE A 62 -8.11 -9.42 5.46
N TRP A 63 -7.63 -10.52 4.88
CA TRP A 63 -7.03 -10.46 3.54
C TRP A 63 -8.04 -10.03 2.47
N ARG A 64 -9.32 -10.42 2.61
CA ARG A 64 -10.39 -10.00 1.70
C ARG A 64 -10.71 -8.52 1.85
N ALA A 65 -10.77 -8.02 3.09
CA ALA A 65 -10.95 -6.60 3.38
C ALA A 65 -9.76 -5.78 2.85
N GLY A 66 -8.53 -6.26 3.03
CA GLY A 66 -7.32 -5.64 2.49
C GLY A 66 -7.27 -5.62 0.96
N LEU A 67 -7.73 -6.69 0.30
CA LEU A 67 -7.87 -6.72 -1.16
C LEU A 67 -8.85 -5.64 -1.64
N ILE A 68 -10.03 -5.55 -1.02
CA ILE A 68 -11.04 -4.54 -1.35
C ILE A 68 -10.49 -3.13 -1.11
N CYS A 69 -9.88 -2.90 0.06
CA CYS A 69 -9.27 -1.62 0.41
C CYS A 69 -8.18 -1.20 -0.59
N GLY A 70 -7.24 -2.10 -0.87
CA GLY A 70 -6.16 -1.88 -1.82
C GLY A 70 -6.67 -1.55 -3.22
N LEU A 71 -7.69 -2.27 -3.71
CA LEU A 71 -8.31 -2.01 -5.01
C LEU A 71 -9.02 -0.65 -5.04
N MET A 72 -9.78 -0.31 -4.00
CA MET A 72 -10.44 1.00 -3.90
C MET A 72 -9.44 2.15 -3.86
N LYS A 73 -8.36 2.02 -3.07
CA LYS A 73 -7.26 2.98 -3.05
C LYS A 73 -6.56 3.08 -4.39
N SER A 74 -6.42 1.96 -5.11
CA SER A 74 -5.81 1.93 -6.43
C SER A 74 -6.62 2.68 -7.49
N LEU A 75 -7.95 2.72 -7.34
CA LEU A 75 -8.88 3.35 -8.27
C LEU A 75 -9.16 4.82 -7.92
N SER A 76 -8.77 5.28 -6.72
CA SER A 76 -8.79 6.68 -6.31
C SER A 76 -7.99 7.58 -7.29
N PRO A 77 -8.36 8.87 -7.49
CA PRO A 77 -7.68 9.81 -8.39
C PRO A 77 -6.20 10.08 -8.08
N SER A 78 -5.66 9.53 -6.99
CA SER A 78 -4.28 9.75 -6.55
C SER A 78 -3.24 9.25 -7.55
N ALA A 79 -2.16 10.03 -7.73
CA ALA A 79 -1.19 9.85 -8.81
C ALA A 79 -0.31 8.60 -8.69
N VAL A 80 -0.24 7.92 -7.53
CA VAL A 80 0.62 6.74 -7.26
C VAL A 80 -0.25 5.58 -6.76
N ILE A 81 -0.45 4.58 -7.61
CA ILE A 81 -1.54 3.60 -7.48
C ILE A 81 -1.07 2.25 -6.90
N LEU A 82 0.08 1.72 -7.34
CA LEU A 82 0.50 0.36 -6.98
C LEU A 82 1.28 0.26 -5.66
N GLY A 83 2.05 1.28 -5.29
CA GLY A 83 2.82 1.28 -4.05
C GLY A 83 1.95 1.11 -2.80
N PRO A 84 0.99 2.04 -2.55
CA PRO A 84 0.08 1.92 -1.41
C PRO A 84 -0.77 0.65 -1.44
N MET A 85 -1.26 0.24 -2.61
CA MET A 85 -2.06 -0.99 -2.76
C MET A 85 -1.30 -2.24 -2.28
N THR A 86 -0.05 -2.40 -2.71
CA THR A 86 0.78 -3.55 -2.30
C THR A 86 1.16 -3.50 -0.82
N GLY A 87 1.33 -2.31 -0.23
CA GLY A 87 1.52 -2.14 1.21
C GLY A 87 0.31 -2.61 2.02
N ILE A 88 -0.88 -2.10 1.71
CA ILE A 88 -2.17 -2.48 2.34
C ILE A 88 -2.39 -4.00 2.24
N MET A 89 -2.13 -4.57 1.06
CA MET A 89 -2.28 -6.00 0.85
C MET A 89 -1.29 -6.82 1.69
N MET A 90 -0.04 -6.36 1.79
CA MET A 90 0.97 -7.01 2.63
C MET A 90 0.61 -6.95 4.11
N GLU A 91 0.15 -5.80 4.61
CA GLU A 91 -0.35 -5.65 5.98
C GLU A 91 -1.47 -6.65 6.27
N ALA A 92 -2.46 -6.72 5.37
CA ALA A 92 -3.61 -7.61 5.51
C ALA A 92 -3.22 -9.09 5.47
N MET A 93 -2.30 -9.47 4.57
CA MET A 93 -1.80 -10.85 4.45
C MET A 93 -1.02 -11.28 5.69
N PHE A 94 -0.13 -10.44 6.21
CA PHE A 94 0.63 -10.76 7.42
C PHE A 94 -0.30 -10.85 8.63
N MET A 95 -1.23 -9.91 8.78
CA MET A 95 -2.19 -9.93 9.87
C MET A 95 -3.06 -11.21 9.83
N ASP A 96 -3.63 -11.54 8.67
CA ASP A 96 -4.48 -12.73 8.52
C ASP A 96 -3.68 -14.03 8.70
N LEU A 97 -2.43 -14.10 8.23
CA LEU A 97 -1.55 -15.24 8.41
C LEU A 97 -1.33 -15.56 9.90
N PHE A 98 -0.99 -14.56 10.71
CA PHE A 98 -0.77 -14.78 12.14
C PHE A 98 -2.05 -15.12 12.89
N ILE A 99 -3.20 -14.55 12.50
CA ILE A 99 -4.51 -14.97 13.04
C ILE A 99 -4.84 -16.41 12.65
N TYR A 100 -4.54 -16.82 11.43
CA TYR A 100 -4.74 -18.20 10.97
C TYR A 100 -3.86 -19.20 11.74
N LEU A 101 -2.57 -18.87 11.95
CA LEU A 101 -1.62 -19.76 12.62
C LEU A 101 -1.84 -19.87 14.13
N VAL A 102 -2.21 -18.78 14.81
CA VAL A 102 -2.29 -18.72 16.28
C VAL A 102 -3.73 -18.76 16.79
N GLY A 103 -4.70 -18.38 15.95
CA GLY A 103 -6.12 -18.34 16.28
C GLY A 103 -6.61 -17.03 16.91
N PHE A 104 -7.91 -17.00 17.24
CA PHE A 104 -8.63 -15.83 17.77
C PHE A 104 -8.41 -15.58 19.27
N ASN A 105 -7.15 -15.53 19.70
CA ASN A 105 -6.76 -15.25 21.09
C ASN A 105 -5.91 -13.98 21.19
N VAL A 106 -5.64 -13.53 22.41
CA VAL A 106 -4.88 -12.29 22.68
C VAL A 106 -3.50 -12.33 22.02
N PHE A 107 -2.81 -13.48 22.08
CA PHE A 107 -1.50 -13.65 21.45
C PHE A 107 -1.58 -13.56 19.93
N GLY A 108 -2.59 -14.16 19.31
CA GLY A 108 -2.85 -14.06 17.87
C GLY A 108 -3.06 -12.62 17.43
N TYR A 109 -3.86 -11.84 18.17
CA TYR A 109 -4.07 -10.42 17.88
C TYR A 109 -2.78 -9.59 18.04
N LEU A 110 -2.00 -9.82 19.09
CA LEU A 110 -0.72 -9.13 19.31
C LEU A 110 0.27 -9.42 18.18
N LEU A 111 0.47 -10.70 17.85
CA LEU A 111 1.38 -11.11 16.79
C LEU A 111 0.93 -10.58 15.42
N ALA A 112 -0.38 -10.59 15.15
CA ALA A 112 -0.93 -10.03 13.93
C ALA A 112 -0.67 -8.52 13.80
N GLY A 113 -0.83 -7.75 14.89
CA GLY A 113 -0.51 -6.32 14.92
C GLY A 113 0.97 -6.03 14.73
N ILE A 114 1.84 -6.77 15.43
CA ILE A 114 3.30 -6.66 15.27
C ILE A 114 3.72 -6.99 13.83
N ALA A 115 3.24 -8.11 13.29
CA ALA A 115 3.57 -8.57 11.95
C ALA A 115 3.10 -7.59 10.87
N ALA A 116 1.90 -7.03 10.99
CA ALA A 116 1.39 -6.02 10.08
C ALA A 116 2.27 -4.76 10.08
N LEU A 117 2.64 -4.24 11.25
CA LEU A 117 3.52 -3.07 11.34
C LEU A 117 4.92 -3.35 10.80
N LEU A 118 5.52 -4.49 11.13
CA LEU A 118 6.82 -4.90 10.58
C LEU A 118 6.77 -5.08 9.06
N SER A 119 5.65 -5.55 8.52
CA SER A 119 5.47 -5.69 7.08
C SER A 119 5.59 -4.36 6.33
N THR A 120 5.24 -3.22 6.97
CA THR A 120 5.41 -1.89 6.36
C THR A 120 6.88 -1.51 6.19
N ILE A 121 7.75 -1.87 7.15
CA ILE A 121 9.20 -1.69 7.03
C ILE A 121 9.72 -2.57 5.91
N ILE A 122 9.33 -3.85 5.90
CA ILE A 122 9.76 -4.81 4.88
C ILE A 122 9.36 -4.32 3.49
N HIS A 123 8.12 -3.87 3.31
CA HIS A 123 7.63 -3.33 2.04
C HIS A 123 8.40 -2.08 1.62
N LYS A 124 8.68 -1.17 2.56
CA LYS A 124 9.45 0.05 2.29
C LYS A 124 10.90 -0.26 1.89
N LEU A 125 11.56 -1.16 2.60
CA LEU A 125 12.91 -1.61 2.29
C LEU A 125 12.96 -2.35 0.95
N ALA A 126 12.02 -3.26 0.70
CA ALA A 126 11.91 -3.95 -0.58
C ALA A 126 11.69 -2.97 -1.73
N SER A 127 10.83 -1.96 -1.55
CA SER A 127 10.61 -0.92 -2.55
C SER A 127 11.88 -0.13 -2.84
N LEU A 128 12.59 0.31 -1.79
CA LEU A 128 13.87 1.02 -1.94
C LEU A 128 14.95 0.16 -2.61
N PHE A 129 15.03 -1.12 -2.26
CA PHE A 129 15.95 -2.07 -2.89
C PHE A 129 15.62 -2.30 -4.37
N ILE A 130 14.34 -2.39 -4.73
CA ILE A 130 13.92 -2.49 -6.12
C ILE A 130 14.32 -1.21 -6.88
N LEU A 131 14.08 -0.03 -6.31
CA LEU A 131 14.35 1.28 -6.92
C LEU A 131 15.85 1.58 -7.09
N TYR A 132 16.66 1.30 -6.07
CA TYR A 132 18.04 1.76 -5.97
C TYR A 132 19.08 0.63 -5.94
N GLY A 133 18.66 -0.63 -5.75
CA GLY A 133 19.57 -1.78 -5.77
C GLY A 133 20.42 -1.97 -4.52
N THR A 134 21.45 -2.78 -4.68
CA THR A 134 22.45 -3.11 -3.65
C THR A 134 23.34 -1.92 -3.29
N ASP A 135 23.55 -0.98 -4.22
CA ASP A 135 24.37 0.22 -3.98
C ASP A 135 23.81 1.11 -2.87
N LEU A 136 22.48 1.11 -2.70
CA LEU A 136 21.83 1.78 -1.58
C LEU A 136 22.31 1.24 -0.22
N VAL A 137 22.54 -0.07 -0.13
CA VAL A 137 23.02 -0.72 1.11
C VAL A 137 24.45 -0.28 1.41
N THR A 138 25.31 -0.23 0.38
CA THR A 138 26.69 0.27 0.50
C THR A 138 26.71 1.73 0.96
N ILE A 139 25.89 2.58 0.33
CA ILE A 139 25.74 3.99 0.68
C ILE A 139 25.26 4.14 2.14
N TYR A 140 24.28 3.34 2.55
CA TYR A 140 23.76 3.34 3.92
C TYR A 140 24.84 3.00 4.94
N ILE A 141 25.62 1.94 4.72
CA ILE A 141 26.71 1.53 5.62
C ILE A 141 27.76 2.64 5.72
N ASN A 142 28.14 3.24 4.59
CA ASN A 142 29.15 4.30 4.56
C ASN A 142 28.66 5.59 5.22
N LEU A 143 27.39 5.96 5.02
CA LEU A 143 26.77 7.09 5.72
C LEU A 143 26.69 6.85 7.23
N PHE A 144 26.35 5.64 7.67
CA PHE A 144 26.35 5.28 9.08
C PHE A 144 27.75 5.42 9.68
N ASN A 145 28.78 4.89 9.01
CA ASN A 145 30.16 4.97 9.46
C ASN A 145 30.65 6.43 9.52
N PHE A 146 30.23 7.28 8.58
CA PHE A 146 30.50 8.71 8.62
C PHE A 146 29.87 9.39 9.84
N LEU A 147 28.58 9.15 10.11
CA LEU A 147 27.88 9.71 11.28
C LEU A 147 28.47 9.20 12.60
N LYS A 148 28.83 7.91 12.65
CA LYS A 148 29.51 7.31 13.80
C LYS A 148 30.79 8.05 14.16
N LYS A 149 31.61 8.35 13.14
CA LYS A 149 32.85 9.13 13.29
C LYS A 149 32.58 10.56 13.75
N GLN A 150 31.55 11.21 13.20
CA GLN A 150 31.19 12.59 13.54
C GLN A 150 30.63 12.75 14.97
N LEU A 151 29.88 11.75 15.44
CA LEU A 151 29.26 11.75 16.77
C LEU A 151 30.18 11.23 17.88
N GLY A 152 31.39 10.77 17.53
CA GLY A 152 32.35 10.21 18.50
C GLY A 152 31.87 8.91 19.16
N ILE A 153 30.90 8.21 18.55
CA ILE A 153 30.35 6.97 19.11
C ILE A 153 31.27 5.80 18.72
N ILE A 154 31.97 5.22 19.68
CA ILE A 154 33.02 4.23 19.41
C ILE A 154 32.43 2.84 19.10
N GLU A 155 31.31 2.47 19.73
CA GLU A 155 30.82 1.08 19.73
C GLU A 155 29.47 0.82 19.03
N ALA A 156 28.84 1.81 18.40
CA ALA A 156 27.57 1.55 17.70
C ALA A 156 27.78 0.72 16.43
N ASN A 157 26.98 -0.34 16.26
CA ASN A 157 26.89 -1.15 15.06
C ASN A 157 25.67 -0.69 14.22
N PRO A 158 25.73 -0.67 12.87
CA PRO A 158 24.54 -0.40 12.04
C PRO A 158 23.31 -1.24 12.41
N ARG A 159 23.54 -2.46 12.92
CA ARG A 159 22.49 -3.38 13.36
C ARG A 159 21.69 -2.86 14.56
N ASP A 160 22.31 -2.11 15.46
CA ASP A 160 21.66 -1.62 16.68
C ASP A 160 20.59 -0.56 16.35
N LEU A 161 20.86 0.28 15.34
CA LEU A 161 19.89 1.25 14.83
C LEU A 161 18.68 0.55 14.21
N ILE A 162 18.90 -0.50 13.41
CA ILE A 162 17.83 -1.29 12.82
C ILE A 162 17.02 -2.00 13.92
N ALA A 163 17.69 -2.57 14.93
CA ALA A 163 17.05 -3.21 16.06
C ALA A 163 16.17 -2.23 16.86
N GLY A 164 16.64 -0.99 17.08
CA GLY A 164 15.86 0.06 17.73
C GLY A 164 14.58 0.41 16.96
N ILE A 165 14.66 0.54 15.63
CA ILE A 165 13.48 0.78 14.78
C ILE A 165 12.51 -0.39 14.86
N ILE A 166 13.01 -1.63 14.75
CA ILE A 166 12.19 -2.84 14.86
C ILE A 166 11.48 -2.88 16.22
N LEU A 167 12.18 -2.57 17.31
CA LEU A 167 11.60 -2.54 18.66
C LEU A 167 10.45 -1.53 18.76
N VAL A 168 10.62 -0.32 18.22
CA VAL A 168 9.54 0.69 18.19
C VAL A 168 8.31 0.15 17.45
N TYR A 169 8.50 -0.52 16.31
CA TYR A 169 7.38 -1.09 15.54
C TYR A 169 6.71 -2.27 16.23
N ILE A 170 7.47 -3.09 16.97
CA ILE A 170 6.91 -4.13 17.83
C ILE A 170 6.01 -3.50 18.90
N ILE A 171 6.50 -2.47 19.59
CA ILE A 171 5.73 -1.78 20.63
C ILE A 171 4.46 -1.15 20.05
N VAL A 172 4.60 -0.38 18.96
CA VAL A 172 3.46 0.27 18.30
C VAL A 172 2.45 -0.76 17.78
N GLY A 173 2.90 -1.84 17.15
CA GLY A 173 2.04 -2.92 16.67
C GLY A 173 1.29 -3.64 17.79
N ALA A 174 1.95 -3.91 18.91
CA ALA A 174 1.32 -4.49 20.09
C ALA A 174 0.27 -3.55 20.70
N LEU A 175 0.60 -2.26 20.87
CA LEU A 175 -0.32 -1.25 21.39
C LEU A 175 -1.54 -1.07 20.47
N ALA A 176 -1.32 -1.06 19.15
CA ALA A 176 -2.39 -1.00 18.16
C ALA A 176 -3.34 -2.21 18.27
N ALA A 177 -2.79 -3.42 18.44
CA ALA A 177 -3.59 -4.62 18.65
C ALA A 177 -4.41 -4.56 19.96
N ILE A 178 -3.82 -4.08 21.05
CA ILE A 178 -4.51 -3.89 22.33
C ILE A 178 -5.65 -2.89 22.19
N ALA A 179 -5.39 -1.75 21.53
CA ALA A 179 -6.42 -0.75 21.26
C ALA A 179 -7.55 -1.33 20.40
N GLY A 180 -7.22 -2.08 19.35
CA GLY A 180 -8.19 -2.76 18.49
C GLY A 180 -9.07 -3.76 19.26
N MET A 181 -8.48 -4.54 20.16
CA MET A 181 -9.21 -5.46 21.03
C MET A 181 -10.17 -4.72 21.97
N PHE A 182 -9.70 -3.64 22.61
CA PHE A 182 -10.50 -2.86 23.55
C PHE A 182 -11.69 -2.18 22.85
N LEU A 183 -11.43 -1.52 21.72
CA LEU A 183 -12.45 -0.80 20.96
C LEU A 183 -13.49 -1.74 20.34
N GLY A 184 -13.06 -2.89 19.80
CA GLY A 184 -13.97 -3.89 19.27
C GLY A 184 -14.90 -4.47 20.33
N LYS A 185 -14.39 -4.76 21.54
CA LYS A 185 -15.22 -5.20 22.67
C LYS A 185 -16.18 -4.13 23.15
N ARG A 186 -15.74 -2.86 23.19
CA ARG A 186 -16.60 -1.74 23.59
C ARG A 186 -17.72 -1.51 22.58
N ALA A 187 -17.48 -1.71 21.29
CA ALA A 187 -18.50 -1.58 20.26
C ALA A 187 -19.65 -2.58 20.41
N LEU A 188 -19.39 -3.79 20.94
CA LEU A 188 -20.44 -4.76 21.27
C LEU A 188 -21.39 -4.28 22.38
N GLY A 189 -20.94 -3.38 23.26
CA GLY A 189 -21.72 -2.85 24.38
C GLY A 189 -22.49 -1.56 24.09
N VAL A 190 -22.31 -0.95 22.91
CA VAL A 190 -22.98 0.30 22.53
C VAL A 190 -24.18 -0.04 21.66
N GLN A 191 -25.37 -0.13 22.25
CA GLN A 191 -26.63 -0.03 21.51
C GLN A 191 -27.00 1.45 21.40
N LYS A 192 -26.64 2.11 20.31
CA LYS A 192 -27.26 3.39 19.94
C LYS A 192 -27.99 3.25 18.64
N TYR A 193 -29.27 3.60 18.64
CA TYR A 193 -30.05 3.78 17.43
C TYR A 193 -29.36 4.86 16.58
N SER A 194 -28.87 4.46 15.41
CA SER A 194 -28.44 5.37 14.36
C SER A 194 -29.45 5.22 13.22
N ASP A 195 -29.91 6.32 12.65
CA ASP A 195 -30.81 6.30 11.51
C ASP A 195 -30.20 5.48 10.37
N SER A 196 -31.03 4.65 9.72
CA SER A 196 -30.58 3.83 8.60
C SER A 196 -29.99 4.73 7.51
N PRO A 197 -28.74 4.47 7.06
CA PRO A 197 -28.15 5.28 6.00
C PRO A 197 -29.01 5.18 4.74
N GLU A 198 -29.20 6.32 4.07
CA GLU A 198 -29.94 6.40 2.81
C GLU A 198 -29.38 5.41 1.77
N HIS A 199 -30.30 4.80 1.04
CA HIS A 199 -30.05 3.70 0.14
C HIS A 199 -29.43 4.18 -1.19
N PRO A 200 -28.32 3.59 -1.65
CA PRO A 200 -27.97 3.66 -3.06
C PRO A 200 -28.99 2.85 -3.89
N SER A 201 -29.40 3.40 -5.03
CA SER A 201 -30.50 2.93 -5.89
C SER A 201 -30.21 1.62 -6.66
N ASP A 202 -28.95 1.15 -6.70
CA ASP A 202 -28.56 -0.15 -7.28
C ASP A 202 -27.28 -0.69 -6.59
N PRO A 203 -27.22 -1.95 -6.09
CA PRO A 203 -26.03 -2.52 -5.46
C PRO A 203 -24.87 -2.86 -6.42
N PHE A 204 -25.12 -2.91 -7.73
CA PHE A 204 -24.15 -3.41 -8.72
C PHE A 204 -23.75 -2.39 -9.80
N GLN A 205 -24.53 -1.34 -10.03
CA GLN A 205 -24.08 -0.21 -10.84
C GLN A 205 -23.17 0.68 -10.01
N SER A 206 -21.92 0.82 -10.42
CA SER A 206 -20.92 1.56 -9.65
C SER A 206 -20.03 2.39 -10.57
N SER A 207 -19.73 3.63 -10.15
CA SER A 207 -19.02 4.62 -10.97
C SER A 207 -17.61 4.19 -11.40
N TRP A 208 -17.01 3.20 -10.73
CA TRP A 208 -15.70 2.65 -11.09
C TRP A 208 -15.71 1.76 -12.33
N GLN A 209 -16.89 1.26 -12.74
CA GLN A 209 -17.05 0.46 -13.97
C GLN A 209 -16.92 1.32 -15.23
N ASN A 210 -17.10 2.65 -15.12
CA ASN A 210 -16.93 3.59 -16.22
C ASN A 210 -15.44 3.85 -16.48
N THR A 211 -14.86 3.04 -17.36
CA THR A 211 -13.50 3.26 -17.85
C THR A 211 -13.52 4.37 -18.90
N ASN A 212 -12.45 5.16 -19.01
CA ASN A 212 -12.37 6.20 -20.05
C ASN A 212 -12.46 5.55 -21.45
N PRO A 213 -13.48 5.87 -22.29
CA PRO A 213 -13.73 5.21 -23.56
C PRO A 213 -12.56 5.32 -24.56
N ASP A 214 -11.70 6.33 -24.41
CA ASP A 214 -10.61 6.62 -25.36
C ASP A 214 -9.30 5.87 -25.06
N GLN A 215 -9.26 4.99 -24.06
CA GLN A 215 -8.03 4.29 -23.70
C GLN A 215 -7.95 2.91 -24.39
N PRO A 216 -7.06 2.72 -25.39
CA PRO A 216 -6.89 1.41 -25.99
C PRO A 216 -6.14 0.50 -25.00
N PHE A 217 -6.79 -0.58 -24.55
CA PHE A 217 -6.18 -1.59 -23.67
C PHE A 217 -5.74 -2.82 -24.49
N ARG A 218 -4.55 -3.38 -24.23
CA ARG A 218 -4.06 -4.59 -24.91
C ARG A 218 -3.44 -5.58 -23.94
N MET A 219 -4.01 -6.78 -23.82
CA MET A 219 -3.51 -7.84 -22.93
C MET A 219 -2.05 -8.22 -23.18
N VAL A 220 -1.59 -8.18 -24.44
CA VAL A 220 -0.19 -8.48 -24.78
C VAL A 220 0.77 -7.50 -24.10
N LEU A 221 0.40 -6.21 -24.00
CA LEU A 221 1.26 -5.21 -23.35
C LEU A 221 1.42 -5.46 -21.86
N LEU A 222 0.39 -5.99 -21.18
CA LEU A 222 0.49 -6.37 -19.77
C LEU A 222 1.58 -7.43 -19.56
N PHE A 223 1.59 -8.50 -20.37
CA PHE A 223 2.61 -9.54 -20.28
C PHE A 223 4.00 -9.02 -20.67
N VAL A 224 4.08 -8.18 -21.73
CA VAL A 224 5.33 -7.53 -22.11
C VAL A 224 5.90 -6.71 -20.95
N HIS A 225 5.09 -5.89 -20.27
CA HIS A 225 5.54 -5.12 -19.11
C HIS A 225 5.97 -6.03 -17.96
N LEU A 226 5.23 -7.10 -17.70
CA LEU A 226 5.52 -8.06 -16.62
C LEU A 226 6.89 -8.74 -16.78
N PHE A 227 7.29 -9.07 -18.01
CA PHE A 227 8.59 -9.70 -18.29
C PHE A 227 9.71 -8.68 -18.54
N MET A 228 9.44 -7.55 -19.20
CA MET A 228 10.45 -6.54 -19.51
C MET A 228 11.02 -5.87 -18.26
N ILE A 229 10.22 -5.68 -17.20
CA ILE A 229 10.70 -5.06 -15.96
C ILE A 229 11.83 -5.90 -15.32
N PRO A 230 11.64 -7.20 -14.97
CA PRO A 230 12.73 -8.02 -14.42
C PRO A 230 13.94 -8.10 -15.35
N ILE A 231 13.73 -8.28 -16.66
CA ILE A 231 14.82 -8.43 -17.63
C ILE A 231 15.70 -7.17 -17.63
N LEU A 232 15.10 -5.99 -17.76
CA LEU A 232 15.85 -4.73 -17.77
C LEU A 232 16.50 -4.44 -16.42
N LEU A 233 15.87 -4.81 -15.29
CA LEU A 233 16.47 -4.65 -13.97
C LEU A 233 17.71 -5.52 -13.77
N ILE A 234 17.68 -6.76 -14.24
CA ILE A 234 18.83 -7.67 -14.23
C ILE A 234 19.94 -7.11 -15.14
N LEU A 235 19.56 -6.59 -16.30
CA LEU A 235 20.50 -6.03 -17.27
C LEU A 235 21.22 -4.80 -16.72
N ILE A 236 20.49 -3.87 -16.09
CA ILE A 236 21.07 -2.71 -15.39
C ILE A 236 21.97 -3.18 -14.23
N ASN A 237 21.53 -4.18 -13.44
CA ASN A 237 22.32 -4.68 -12.32
C ASN A 237 23.64 -5.31 -12.74
N ARG A 238 23.66 -5.98 -13.89
CA ARG A 238 24.82 -6.75 -14.35
C ARG A 238 25.79 -5.93 -15.20
N PHE A 239 25.28 -5.01 -16.00
CA PHE A 239 26.07 -4.29 -16.99
C PHE A 239 26.18 -2.78 -16.71
N GLY A 240 25.55 -2.26 -15.65
CA GLY A 240 25.65 -0.83 -15.28
C GLY A 240 25.27 0.10 -16.43
N PHE A 241 26.06 1.13 -16.68
CA PHE A 241 25.92 2.08 -17.80
C PHE A 241 26.31 1.58 -19.19
N HIS A 242 26.62 0.30 -19.37
CA HIS A 242 27.04 -0.22 -20.67
C HIS A 242 25.93 -0.07 -21.74
N PRO A 243 26.25 0.13 -23.03
CA PRO A 243 25.25 0.25 -24.10
C PRO A 243 24.25 -0.92 -24.16
N ILE A 244 24.69 -2.12 -23.78
CA ILE A 244 23.87 -3.34 -23.71
C ILE A 244 22.66 -3.15 -22.78
N SER A 245 22.80 -2.45 -21.65
CA SER A 245 21.70 -2.18 -20.71
C SER A 245 20.95 -0.89 -21.05
N MET A 246 21.68 0.15 -21.45
CA MET A 246 21.13 1.50 -21.62
C MET A 246 20.26 1.64 -22.86
N ILE A 247 20.65 1.06 -24.00
CA ILE A 247 19.87 1.12 -25.24
C ILE A 247 18.47 0.49 -25.08
N PRO A 248 18.32 -0.77 -24.63
CA PRO A 248 16.99 -1.36 -24.49
C PRO A 248 16.18 -0.68 -23.39
N THR A 249 16.82 -0.19 -22.32
CA THR A 249 16.15 0.59 -21.26
C THR A 249 15.59 1.90 -21.81
N GLY A 250 16.40 2.65 -22.57
CA GLY A 250 16.01 3.91 -23.19
C GLY A 250 14.87 3.74 -24.20
N LEU A 251 14.98 2.73 -25.09
CA LEU A 251 13.91 2.40 -26.04
C LEU A 251 12.60 2.04 -25.33
N TYR A 252 12.67 1.23 -24.28
CA TYR A 252 11.49 0.85 -23.52
C TYR A 252 10.85 2.05 -22.80
N ILE A 253 11.64 2.90 -22.13
CA ILE A 253 11.14 4.13 -21.50
C ILE A 253 10.50 5.05 -22.55
N PHE A 254 11.12 5.21 -23.72
CA PHE A 254 10.57 6.01 -24.81
C PHE A 254 9.20 5.50 -25.27
N LEU A 255 9.07 4.19 -25.48
CA LEU A 255 7.78 3.55 -25.82
C LEU A 255 6.72 3.79 -24.73
N LEU A 256 7.11 3.70 -23.45
CA LEU A 256 6.20 3.97 -22.34
C LEU A 256 5.72 5.42 -22.33
N LEU A 257 6.62 6.38 -22.50
CA LEU A 257 6.29 7.81 -22.50
C LEU A 257 5.38 8.20 -23.66
N PHE A 258 5.62 7.63 -24.84
CA PHE A 258 4.80 7.87 -26.02
C PHE A 258 3.38 7.31 -25.85
N ARG A 259 3.26 6.10 -25.28
CA ARG A 259 1.97 5.38 -25.17
C ARG A 259 1.10 5.82 -24.00
N TYR A 260 1.71 6.18 -22.87
CA TYR A 260 1.00 6.44 -21.62
C TYR A 260 1.21 7.89 -21.14
N LYS A 261 0.31 8.79 -21.57
CA LYS A 261 0.33 10.21 -21.17
C LYS A 261 0.37 10.44 -19.64
N ARG A 262 -0.15 9.48 -18.86
CA ARG A 262 -0.15 9.52 -17.38
C ARG A 262 1.26 9.49 -16.78
N ILE A 263 2.25 8.94 -17.48
CA ILE A 263 3.65 8.87 -17.04
C ILE A 263 4.26 10.27 -17.01
N LEU A 264 3.98 11.10 -18.02
CA LEU A 264 4.47 12.48 -18.11
C LEU A 264 4.03 13.32 -16.91
N GLY A 265 2.81 13.11 -16.41
CA GLY A 265 2.34 13.78 -15.20
C GLY A 265 3.16 13.43 -13.94
N ARG A 266 3.74 12.23 -13.86
CA ARG A 266 4.61 11.83 -12.74
C ARG A 266 6.02 12.39 -12.89
N LEU A 267 6.61 12.23 -14.07
CA LEU A 267 7.96 12.72 -14.34
C LEU A 267 8.05 14.26 -14.37
N ARG A 268 6.94 14.98 -14.55
CA ARG A 268 6.93 16.45 -14.44
C ARG A 268 6.98 16.96 -13.00
N LYS A 269 6.77 16.12 -11.98
CA LYS A 269 6.75 16.59 -10.59
C LYS A 269 8.17 16.95 -10.12
N PRO A 270 8.40 18.16 -9.56
CA PRO A 270 9.74 18.59 -9.14
C PRO A 270 10.31 17.73 -8.00
N VAL A 271 9.44 17.24 -7.10
CA VAL A 271 9.82 16.37 -5.98
C VAL A 271 10.45 15.05 -6.46
N PHE A 272 10.05 14.54 -7.62
CA PHE A 272 10.64 13.31 -8.16
C PHE A 272 12.10 13.55 -8.56
N TRP A 273 12.38 14.66 -9.27
CA TRP A 273 13.74 14.99 -9.68
C TRP A 273 14.63 15.41 -8.51
N SER A 274 14.09 16.10 -7.51
CA SER A 274 14.87 16.43 -6.31
C SER A 274 15.33 15.17 -5.56
N GLN A 275 14.49 14.12 -5.50
CA GLN A 275 14.89 12.82 -4.94
C GLN A 275 16.02 12.17 -5.75
N LEU A 276 15.94 12.16 -7.08
CA LEU A 276 16.99 11.57 -7.94
C LEU A 276 18.32 12.32 -7.82
N ILE A 277 18.27 13.66 -7.83
CA ILE A 277 19.46 14.50 -7.67
C ILE A 277 20.07 14.27 -6.30
N LEU A 278 19.26 14.31 -5.24
CA LEU A 278 19.73 14.06 -3.88
C LEU A 278 20.38 12.68 -3.76
N MET A 279 19.74 11.63 -4.31
CA MET A 279 20.31 10.28 -4.29
C MET A 279 21.61 10.18 -5.07
N THR A 280 21.72 10.87 -6.20
CA THR A 280 22.96 10.91 -7.01
C THR A 280 24.09 11.63 -6.28
N VAL A 281 23.79 12.72 -5.57
CA VAL A 281 24.75 13.45 -4.74
C VAL A 281 25.19 12.60 -3.56
N ILE A 282 24.25 11.96 -2.84
CA ILE A 282 24.58 11.05 -1.75
C ILE A 282 25.44 9.89 -2.24
N ALA A 283 25.13 9.31 -3.40
CA ALA A 283 25.94 8.27 -4.02
C ALA A 283 27.36 8.76 -4.35
N GLY A 284 27.49 9.94 -4.95
CA GLY A 284 28.78 10.56 -5.26
C GLY A 284 29.64 10.87 -4.03
N LEU A 285 29.02 11.12 -2.87
CA LEU A 285 29.74 11.42 -1.63
C LEU A 285 30.06 10.16 -0.80
N PHE A 286 29.16 9.17 -0.81
CA PHE A 286 29.21 8.07 0.15
C PHE A 286 29.39 6.68 -0.47
N TRP A 287 29.25 6.49 -1.78
CA TRP A 287 29.51 5.20 -2.39
C TRP A 287 31.02 4.93 -2.49
N HIS A 288 31.51 3.89 -1.82
CA HIS A 288 32.90 3.46 -1.87
C HIS A 288 32.94 1.96 -2.14
N PRO A 289 33.82 1.47 -3.04
CA PRO A 289 33.98 0.04 -3.28
C PRO A 289 34.40 -0.70 -1.98
N PRO A 290 33.88 -1.90 -1.72
CA PRO A 290 34.23 -2.69 -0.53
C PRO A 290 35.73 -2.99 -0.38
N ASP A 291 36.46 -3.09 -1.50
CA ASP A 291 37.83 -3.61 -1.54
C ASP A 291 38.93 -2.52 -1.51
N GLY A 292 38.59 -1.26 -1.22
CA GLY A 292 39.58 -0.18 -1.08
C GLY A 292 40.35 0.19 -2.36
N SER A 293 40.00 -0.38 -3.51
CA SER A 293 40.58 -0.03 -4.81
C SER A 293 40.28 1.42 -5.19
N ASN A 294 41.32 2.16 -5.62
CA ASN A 294 41.31 3.54 -6.15
C ASN A 294 39.92 4.17 -6.34
N TYR A 295 39.38 4.69 -5.25
CA TYR A 295 38.14 5.46 -5.27
C TYR A 295 38.34 6.71 -6.12
N LYS A 296 37.60 6.81 -7.22
CA LYS A 296 37.41 8.05 -7.96
C LYS A 296 36.03 8.57 -7.64
N LEU A 297 35.94 9.83 -7.20
CA LEU A 297 34.67 10.52 -6.93
C LEU A 297 33.66 10.35 -8.09
N GLY A 298 34.16 10.36 -9.33
CA GLY A 298 33.37 10.15 -10.54
C GLY A 298 32.65 8.79 -10.61
N ASN A 299 33.17 7.74 -9.97
CA ASN A 299 32.51 6.43 -9.95
C ASN A 299 31.25 6.44 -9.09
N GLY A 300 31.25 7.14 -7.95
CA GLY A 300 30.08 7.27 -7.08
C GLY A 300 28.93 8.03 -7.75
N PHE A 301 29.24 9.11 -8.48
CA PHE A 301 28.23 9.83 -9.28
C PHE A 301 27.65 8.97 -10.40
N MET A 302 28.49 8.15 -11.06
CA MET A 302 28.04 7.24 -12.10
C MET A 302 27.07 6.19 -11.53
N VAL A 303 27.37 5.59 -10.37
CA VAL A 303 26.45 4.70 -9.67
C VAL A 303 25.16 5.42 -9.28
N GLY A 304 25.24 6.68 -8.83
CA GLY A 304 24.08 7.53 -8.58
C GLY A 304 23.17 7.70 -9.80
N LEU A 305 23.77 7.87 -10.98
CA LEU A 305 23.04 7.95 -12.24
C LEU A 305 22.43 6.58 -12.64
N GLU A 306 23.10 5.45 -12.37
CA GLU A 306 22.57 4.11 -12.66
C GLU A 306 21.32 3.84 -11.83
N MET A 307 21.40 4.16 -10.54
CA MET A 307 20.27 4.13 -9.61
C MET A 307 19.13 5.04 -10.10
N SER A 308 19.44 6.20 -10.66
CA SER A 308 18.43 7.12 -11.20
C SER A 308 17.74 6.57 -12.45
N VAL A 309 18.48 5.99 -13.39
CA VAL A 309 17.91 5.32 -14.58
C VAL A 309 17.01 4.17 -14.17
N ARG A 310 17.46 3.34 -13.20
CA ARG A 310 16.66 2.25 -12.62
C ARG A 310 15.36 2.78 -12.01
N ALA A 311 15.42 3.86 -11.22
CA ALA A 311 14.24 4.46 -10.62
C ALA A 311 13.25 4.98 -11.67
N ILE A 312 13.72 5.66 -12.73
CA ILE A 312 12.89 6.15 -13.85
C ILE A 312 12.21 4.97 -14.57
N LEU A 313 12.96 3.91 -14.86
CA LEU A 313 12.43 2.69 -15.49
C LEU A 313 11.29 2.11 -14.64
N ILE A 314 11.52 1.89 -13.35
CA ILE A 314 10.55 1.28 -12.43
C ILE A 314 9.29 2.13 -12.30
N VAL A 315 9.44 3.43 -12.07
CA VAL A 315 8.31 4.35 -11.92
C VAL A 315 7.49 4.40 -13.21
N SER A 316 8.15 4.45 -14.38
CA SER A 316 7.46 4.46 -15.67
C SER A 316 6.74 3.14 -15.94
N ALA A 317 7.41 2.02 -15.68
CA ALA A 317 6.86 0.70 -15.97
C ALA A 317 5.70 0.34 -15.04
N PHE A 318 5.79 0.61 -13.73
CA PHE A 318 4.65 0.45 -12.82
C PHE A 318 3.50 1.41 -13.13
N SER A 319 3.77 2.60 -13.67
CA SER A 319 2.72 3.49 -14.15
C SER A 319 1.94 2.87 -15.31
N ALA A 320 2.66 2.33 -16.30
CA ALA A 320 2.06 1.63 -17.43
C ALA A 320 1.29 0.37 -17.02
N LEU A 321 1.90 -0.44 -16.15
CA LEU A 321 1.27 -1.64 -15.61
C LEU A 321 -0.02 -1.31 -14.84
N SER A 322 -0.03 -0.22 -14.06
CA SER A 322 -1.23 0.22 -13.35
C SER A 322 -2.39 0.65 -14.26
N VAL A 323 -2.07 1.07 -15.49
CA VAL A 323 -3.06 1.39 -16.52
C VAL A 323 -3.60 0.11 -17.17
N GLU A 324 -2.72 -0.81 -17.58
CA GLU A 324 -3.13 -2.03 -18.29
C GLU A 324 -3.87 -3.03 -17.39
N ILE A 325 -3.61 -3.05 -16.07
CA ILE A 325 -4.39 -3.86 -15.11
C ILE A 325 -5.88 -3.48 -15.12
N ARG A 326 -6.22 -2.22 -15.43
CA ARG A 326 -7.61 -1.73 -15.47
C ARG A 326 -8.37 -2.15 -16.73
N ASN A 327 -7.79 -3.01 -17.57
CA ASN A 327 -8.43 -3.49 -18.80
C ASN A 327 -9.74 -4.25 -18.49
N PRO A 328 -10.90 -3.82 -19.04
CA PRO A 328 -12.18 -4.48 -18.82
C PRO A 328 -12.20 -5.97 -19.16
N ARG A 329 -11.41 -6.40 -20.15
CA ARG A 329 -11.30 -7.83 -20.53
C ARG A 329 -10.65 -8.67 -19.44
N ILE A 330 -9.69 -8.10 -18.70
CA ILE A 330 -9.04 -8.77 -17.56
C ILE A 330 -10.03 -8.87 -16.41
N THR A 331 -10.73 -7.78 -16.10
CA THR A 331 -11.77 -7.75 -15.08
C THR A 331 -12.86 -8.79 -15.38
N ASN A 332 -13.36 -8.84 -16.61
CA ASN A 332 -14.41 -9.80 -17.03
C ASN A 332 -13.94 -11.26 -16.97
N LYS A 333 -12.69 -11.56 -17.37
CA LYS A 333 -12.12 -12.90 -17.23
C LYS A 333 -11.91 -13.30 -15.77
N LEU A 334 -11.47 -12.38 -14.91
CA LEU A 334 -11.31 -12.63 -13.47
C LEU A 334 -12.65 -12.96 -12.82
N ILE A 335 -13.72 -12.25 -13.18
CA ILE A 335 -15.09 -12.56 -12.72
C ILE A 335 -15.48 -13.99 -13.09
N GLY A 336 -15.17 -14.43 -14.33
CA GLY A 336 -15.47 -15.78 -14.81
C GLY A 336 -14.64 -16.91 -14.16
N LEU A 337 -13.45 -16.62 -13.64
CA LEU A 337 -12.55 -17.61 -13.02
C LEU A 337 -12.79 -17.84 -11.51
N GLY A 338 -13.89 -17.33 -10.96
CA GLY A 338 -14.26 -17.53 -9.54
C GLY A 338 -14.03 -16.31 -8.63
N PHE A 339 -13.53 -15.18 -9.14
CA PHE A 339 -13.46 -13.91 -8.40
C PHE A 339 -14.78 -13.13 -8.38
N GLY A 340 -15.90 -13.72 -8.82
CA GLY A 340 -17.21 -13.07 -8.81
C GLY A 340 -17.61 -12.51 -7.44
N ASN A 341 -17.29 -13.21 -6.34
CA ASN A 341 -17.55 -12.71 -4.98
C ASN A 341 -16.70 -11.48 -4.62
N ALA A 342 -15.43 -11.45 -5.05
CA ALA A 342 -14.54 -10.32 -4.81
C ALA A 342 -14.98 -9.09 -5.60
N TYR A 343 -15.36 -9.29 -6.86
CA TYR A 343 -15.89 -8.23 -7.71
C TYR A 343 -17.20 -7.63 -7.18
N ALA A 344 -18.13 -8.49 -6.75
CA ALA A 344 -19.39 -8.03 -6.19
C ALA A 344 -19.21 -7.32 -4.84
N ALA A 345 -18.34 -7.85 -3.97
CA ALA A 345 -17.97 -7.19 -2.71
C ALA A 345 -17.35 -5.81 -2.97
N LEU A 346 -16.43 -5.70 -3.94
CA LEU A 346 -15.82 -4.44 -4.33
C LEU A 346 -16.86 -3.44 -4.86
N SER A 347 -17.81 -3.91 -5.68
CA SER A 347 -18.89 -3.06 -6.22
C SER A 347 -19.79 -2.51 -5.12
N LEU A 348 -20.18 -3.35 -4.15
CA LEU A 348 -20.93 -2.94 -2.96
C LEU A 348 -20.17 -1.87 -2.15
N SER A 349 -18.87 -2.08 -1.92
CA SER A 349 -18.03 -1.12 -1.20
C SER A 349 -17.91 0.22 -1.92
N PHE A 350 -17.82 0.23 -3.25
CA PHE A 350 -17.80 1.46 -4.04
C PHE A 350 -19.12 2.23 -3.98
N ASN A 351 -20.25 1.52 -3.99
CA ASN A 351 -21.56 2.14 -3.92
C ASN A 351 -21.83 2.76 -2.54
N SER A 352 -21.32 2.16 -1.48
CA SER A 352 -21.36 2.74 -0.14
C SER A 352 -20.25 3.75 0.14
N LEU A 353 -19.24 3.87 -0.73
CA LEU A 353 -18.06 4.70 -0.47
C LEU A 353 -18.40 6.18 -0.21
N PRO A 354 -19.30 6.86 -0.97
CA PRO A 354 -19.64 8.26 -0.69
C PRO A 354 -20.21 8.44 0.73
N VAL A 355 -21.09 7.55 1.16
CA VAL A 355 -21.70 7.56 2.50
C VAL A 355 -20.65 7.26 3.57
N MET A 356 -19.79 6.25 3.35
CA MET A 356 -18.68 5.93 4.26
C MET A 356 -17.68 7.08 4.37
N LEU A 357 -17.40 7.78 3.27
CA LEU A 357 -16.54 8.96 3.23
C LEU A 357 -17.16 10.11 4.03
N ASP A 358 -18.43 10.44 3.82
CA ASP A 358 -19.10 11.53 4.55
C ASP A 358 -19.08 11.30 6.07
N ARG A 359 -19.39 10.07 6.51
CA ARG A 359 -19.35 9.68 7.92
C ARG A 359 -17.94 9.69 8.52
N SER A 360 -16.93 9.28 7.75
CA SER A 360 -15.52 9.31 8.17
C SER A 360 -14.85 10.69 8.02
N ALA A 361 -15.40 11.58 7.20
CA ALA A 361 -14.89 12.93 6.94
C ALA A 361 -15.15 13.93 8.06
N ASN A 362 -15.94 13.57 9.10
CA ASN A 362 -16.10 14.39 10.31
C ASN A 362 -14.82 14.35 11.19
N LEU A 363 -13.71 14.82 10.62
CA LEU A 363 -12.37 14.89 11.19
C LEU A 363 -12.35 15.70 12.49
N LYS A 364 -13.18 16.75 12.60
CA LYS A 364 -13.30 17.54 13.85
C LYS A 364 -13.83 16.70 15.01
N GLY A 365 -14.80 15.83 14.75
CA GLY A 365 -15.30 14.86 15.74
C GLY A 365 -14.28 13.79 16.08
N PHE A 366 -13.59 13.26 15.07
CA PHE A 366 -12.56 12.23 15.23
C PHE A 366 -11.35 12.73 16.05
N ILE A 367 -10.90 13.97 15.83
CA ILE A 367 -9.79 14.58 16.57
C ILE A 367 -10.19 14.88 18.03
N ARG A 368 -11.42 15.37 18.27
CA ARG A 368 -11.89 15.71 19.63
C ARG A 368 -12.21 14.47 20.47
N ARG A 369 -12.79 13.42 19.88
CA ARG A 369 -13.19 12.19 20.57
C ARG A 369 -12.91 10.96 19.67
N PRO A 370 -11.65 10.53 19.55
CA PRO A 370 -11.26 9.46 18.63
C PRO A 370 -11.92 8.13 18.97
N TRP A 371 -11.95 7.76 20.26
CA TRP A 371 -12.52 6.47 20.69
C TRP A 371 -14.02 6.34 20.51
N SER A 372 -14.80 7.39 20.78
CA SER A 372 -16.25 7.32 20.55
C SER A 372 -16.57 7.29 19.05
N SER A 373 -15.86 8.10 18.25
CA SER A 373 -16.07 8.16 16.80
C SER A 373 -15.75 6.81 16.14
N PHE A 374 -14.66 6.16 16.58
CA PHE A 374 -14.26 4.85 16.09
C PHE A 374 -15.22 3.74 16.50
N THR A 375 -15.69 3.75 17.75
CA THR A 375 -16.68 2.77 18.25
C THR A 375 -18.00 2.90 17.47
N ASN A 376 -18.43 4.12 17.15
CA ASN A 376 -19.62 4.38 16.33
C ASN A 376 -19.45 3.86 14.90
N LEU A 377 -18.29 4.08 14.26
CA LEU A 377 -18.00 3.57 12.91
C LEU A 377 -18.08 2.03 12.85
N ILE A 378 -17.58 1.35 13.89
CA ILE A 378 -17.65 -0.10 14.00
C ILE A 378 -19.09 -0.58 14.18
N PHE A 379 -19.89 0.13 14.96
CA PHE A 379 -21.30 -0.20 15.14
C PHE A 379 -22.09 -0.01 13.83
N GLU A 380 -21.89 1.11 13.14
CA GLU A 380 -22.51 1.38 11.83
C GLU A 380 -22.15 0.33 10.77
N ALA A 381 -20.98 -0.30 10.88
CA ALA A 381 -20.59 -1.40 10.02
C ALA A 381 -21.56 -2.61 10.10
N GLN A 382 -22.16 -2.87 11.26
CA GLN A 382 -23.16 -3.93 11.39
C GLN A 382 -24.44 -3.56 10.64
N LEU A 383 -24.85 -2.29 10.70
CA LEU A 383 -26.01 -1.77 9.98
C LEU A 383 -25.81 -1.82 8.45
N TRP A 384 -24.60 -1.49 7.97
CA TRP A 384 -24.24 -1.66 6.56
C TRP A 384 -24.27 -3.12 6.13
N LEU A 385 -23.79 -4.04 6.97
CA LEU A 385 -23.86 -5.47 6.68
C LEU A 385 -25.32 -5.95 6.57
N GLU A 386 -26.21 -5.51 7.46
CA GLU A 386 -27.65 -5.82 7.36
C GLU A 386 -28.28 -5.23 6.10
N THR A 387 -27.88 -4.01 5.74
CA THR A 387 -28.35 -3.34 4.52
C THR A 387 -27.95 -4.13 3.27
N TYR A 388 -26.70 -4.60 3.20
CA TYR A 388 -26.26 -5.45 2.09
C TYR A 388 -27.00 -6.79 2.04
N LYS A 389 -27.26 -7.41 3.20
CA LYS A 389 -28.07 -8.65 3.25
C LYS A 389 -29.48 -8.42 2.71
N LYS A 390 -30.15 -7.35 3.15
CA LYS A 390 -31.49 -6.97 2.67
C LYS A 390 -31.51 -6.73 1.16
N GLN A 391 -30.54 -5.98 0.62
CA GLN A 391 -30.42 -5.70 -0.81
C GLN A 391 -30.23 -6.98 -1.65
N LEU A 392 -29.50 -7.96 -1.13
CA LEU A 392 -29.21 -9.21 -1.81
C LEU A 392 -30.27 -10.30 -1.56
N LYS A 393 -31.37 -9.99 -0.85
CA LYS A 393 -32.40 -10.94 -0.40
C LYS A 393 -31.80 -12.15 0.34
N LEU A 394 -30.83 -11.89 1.21
CA LEU A 394 -30.04 -12.88 1.96
C LEU A 394 -30.46 -13.04 3.41
#